data_AF-A0A847XWL8-F1
#
_entry.id   AF-A0A847XWL8-F1
#
_cell.length_a   1.000
_cell.length_b   1.000
_cell.length_c   1.000
_cell.angle_alpha   90.00
_cell.angle_beta   90.00
_cell.angle_gamma   90.00
#
_symmetry.space_group_name_H-M   'P 1'
#
loop_
_entity.id
_entity.type
_entity.pdbx_description
1 polymer ?
#
loop_
_entity_poly.entity_id
_entity_poly.type
_entity_poly.pdbx_seq_one_letter_code
_entity_poly.pdbx_strand_id
1 'polypeptide(L)' 'MISLTRLNGSKYYLNADLIMSVEGTPDTVITLTNGAKFVVKNRPEEIIKMVVQYQRQVHNPEPEMESQRGE' A
#
# COMPACT_ATOMS: atom_id res chain seq x y z
N MET A 1 -1.79 2.99 -5.30
CA MET A 1 -0.67 2.03 -5.12
C MET A 1 -0.01 2.29 -3.77
N ILE A 2 0.37 1.25 -3.03
CA ILE A 2 1.16 1.37 -1.79
C ILE A 2 2.61 0.95 -2.05
N SER A 3 3.56 1.58 -1.37
CA SER A 3 4.99 1.27 -1.51
C SER A 3 5.44 0.30 -0.43
N LEU A 4 6.05 -0.80 -0.85
CA LEU A 4 6.52 -1.88 0.00
C LEU A 4 8.01 -2.13 -0.25
N THR A 5 8.65 -2.79 0.69
CA THR A 5 10.07 -3.17 0.61
C THR A 5 10.19 -4.68 0.69
N ARG A 6 10.72 -5.31 -0.36
CA ARG A 6 10.99 -6.76 -0.37
C ARG A 6 12.16 -7.10 0.55
N LEU A 7 12.33 -8.39 0.87
CA LEU A 7 13.45 -8.86 1.70
C LEU A 7 14.83 -8.52 1.12
N ASN A 8 14.96 -8.47 -0.20
CA ASN A 8 16.18 -8.04 -0.88
C ASN A 8 16.42 -6.51 -0.89
N GLY A 9 15.57 -5.71 -0.24
CA GLY A 9 15.66 -4.25 -0.19
C GLY A 9 15.07 -3.51 -1.40
N SER A 10 14.66 -4.21 -2.46
CA SER A 10 14.01 -3.58 -3.61
C SER A 10 12.63 -3.02 -3.25
N LYS A 11 12.28 -1.89 -3.89
CA LYS A 11 10.95 -1.29 -3.79
C LYS A 11 9.95 -2.06 -4.65
N TYR A 12 8.76 -2.24 -4.11
CA TYR A 12 7.65 -2.91 -4.77
C TYR A 12 6.38 -2.09 -4.58
N TYR A 13 5.67 -1.81 -5.66
CA TYR A 13 4.42 -1.06 -5.61
C TYR A 13 3.26 -2.01 -5.86
N LEU A 14 2.32 -2.03 -4.93
CA LEU A 14 1.19 -2.96 -4.94
C LEU A 14 -0.14 -2.20 -4.99
N ASN A 15 -1.09 -2.72 -5.77
CA ASN A 15 -2.46 -2.24 -5.68
C ASN A 15 -3.06 -2.76 -4.36
N ALA A 16 -3.40 -1.82 -3.47
CA ALA A 16 -3.95 -2.15 -2.16
C ALA A 16 -5.35 -2.78 -2.24
N ASP A 17 -6.12 -2.53 -3.30
CA ASP A 17 -7.46 -3.13 -3.49
C ASP A 17 -7.38 -4.63 -3.77
N LEU A 18 -6.21 -5.14 -4.18
CA LEU A 18 -6.01 -6.55 -4.46
C LEU A 18 -5.51 -7.34 -3.24
N ILE A 19 -5.26 -6.68 -2.11
CA ILE A 19 -4.81 -7.35 -0.89
C ILE A 19 -6.00 -8.09 -0.26
N MET A 20 -5.82 -9.38 -0.05
CA MET A 20 -6.77 -10.24 0.64
C MET A 20 -6.42 -10.40 2.13
N SER A 21 -5.15 -10.69 2.45
CA SER A 21 -4.69 -10.81 3.84
C SER A 21 -3.28 -10.24 4.01
N VAL A 22 -2.97 -9.83 5.24
CA VAL A 22 -1.63 -9.43 5.70
C VAL A 22 -1.36 -10.15 7.02
N GLU A 23 -0.36 -10.99 7.05
CA GLU A 23 -0.01 -11.85 8.19
C GLU A 23 1.48 -11.68 8.53
N GLY A 24 1.86 -11.62 9.80
CA GLY A 24 3.26 -11.46 10.21
C GLY A 24 3.80 -12.65 10.99
N THR A 25 4.74 -13.43 10.42
CA THR A 25 5.58 -14.41 11.14
C THR A 25 6.64 -15.08 10.24
N PRO A 26 7.96 -15.03 10.54
CA PRO A 26 8.69 -13.94 11.22
C PRO A 26 8.75 -12.67 10.35
N ASP A 27 8.58 -12.81 9.04
CA ASP A 27 8.40 -11.75 8.06
C ASP A 27 6.91 -11.54 7.75
N THR A 28 6.57 -10.45 7.06
CA THR A 28 5.19 -10.17 6.66
C THR A 28 4.88 -10.78 5.30
N VAL A 29 3.78 -11.55 5.25
CA VAL A 29 3.23 -12.14 4.02
C VAL A 29 1.96 -11.38 3.64
N ILE A 30 1.92 -10.88 2.42
CA ILE A 30 0.73 -10.32 1.78
C ILE A 30 0.18 -11.36 0.82
N THR A 31 -1.08 -11.75 0.99
CA THR A 31 -1.79 -12.60 0.04
C THR A 31 -2.75 -11.75 -0.77
N LEU A 32 -2.72 -11.89 -2.09
CA LEU A 32 -3.64 -11.21 -3.01
C LEU A 32 -4.91 -12.02 -3.23
N THR A 33 -5.95 -11.38 -3.77
CA THR A 33 -7.24 -12.01 -4.10
C THR A 33 -7.14 -13.16 -5.11
N ASN A 34 -6.09 -13.20 -5.92
CA ASN A 34 -5.80 -14.30 -6.84
C ASN A 34 -4.94 -15.42 -6.22
N GLY A 35 -4.66 -15.36 -4.91
CA GLY A 35 -3.84 -16.32 -4.19
C GLY A 35 -2.32 -16.10 -4.29
N ALA A 36 -1.85 -15.12 -5.07
CA ALA A 36 -0.43 -14.78 -5.13
C ALA A 36 0.07 -14.25 -3.77
N LYS A 37 1.29 -14.62 -3.38
CA LYS A 37 1.89 -14.25 -2.09
C LYS A 37 3.18 -13.45 -2.28
N PHE A 38 3.34 -12.43 -1.44
CA PHE A 38 4.54 -11.58 -1.41
C PHE A 38 5.06 -11.48 0.01
N VAL A 39 6.37 -11.66 0.17
CA VAL A 39 7.06 -11.46 1.45
C VAL A 39 7.75 -10.11 1.46
N VAL A 40 7.48 -9.31 2.49
CA VAL A 40 7.96 -7.93 2.63
C VAL A 40 8.53 -7.67 4.03
N LYS A 41 9.41 -6.68 4.12
CA LYS A 41 10.00 -6.21 5.38
C LYS A 41 9.05 -5.32 6.19
N ASN A 42 8.07 -4.72 5.52
CA ASN A 42 7.10 -3.85 6.18
C ASN A 42 6.30 -4.64 7.20
N ARG A 43 6.12 -4.07 8.39
CA ARG A 43 5.27 -4.68 9.41
C ARG A 43 3.79 -4.63 9.00
N PRO A 44 2.94 -5.56 9.46
CA PRO A 44 1.51 -5.54 9.14
C PRO A 44 0.85 -4.19 9.47
N GLU A 45 1.21 -3.57 10.60
CA GLU A 45 0.62 -2.30 11.03
C GLU A 45 0.95 -1.14 10.07
N GLU A 46 2.13 -1.13 9.47
CA GLU A 46 2.53 -0.13 8.47
C GLU A 46 1.72 -0.32 7.19
N ILE A 47 1.54 -1.56 6.75
CA ILE A 47 0.79 -1.90 5.54
C ILE A 47 -0.66 -1.49 5.71
N ILE A 48 -1.28 -1.80 6.85
CA ILE A 48 -2.66 -1.38 7.16
C ILE A 48 -2.80 0.14 7.08
N LYS A 49 -1.85 0.90 7.66
CA LYS A 49 -1.86 2.37 7.57
C LYS A 49 -1.78 2.85 6.10
N MET A 50 -0.91 2.25 5.30
CA MET A 50 -0.79 2.58 3.88
C MET A 50 -2.07 2.27 3.10
N VAL A 51 -2.74 1.15 3.39
CA VAL A 51 -4.03 0.77 2.78
C VAL A 51 -5.12 1.77 3.16
N VAL A 52 -5.21 2.17 4.43
CA VAL A 52 -6.19 3.19 4.88
C VAL A 52 -5.94 4.54 4.19
N GLN A 53 -4.69 4.97 4.10
CA GLN A 53 -4.35 6.22 3.40
C GLN A 53 -4.70 6.15 1.90
N TYR A 54 -4.38 5.03 1.26
CA TYR A 54 -4.76 4.79 -0.13
C TYR A 54 -6.29 4.86 -0.32
N GLN A 55 -7.08 4.18 0.53
CA GLN A 55 -8.54 4.21 0.42
C GLN A 55 -9.11 5.61 0.65
N ARG A 56 -8.54 6.40 1.56
CA ARG A 56 -8.94 7.80 1.78
C ARG A 56 -8.71 8.65 0.53
N GLN A 57 -7.54 8.53 -0.09
CA GLN A 57 -7.22 9.26 -1.31
C GLN A 57 -8.10 8.86 -2.49
N VAL A 58 -8.46 7.57 -2.60
CA VAL A 58 -9.32 7.07 -3.67
C VAL A 58 -10.77 7.55 -3.52
N HIS A 59 -11.32 7.54 -2.31
CA HIS A 59 -12.75 7.85 -2.09
C HIS A 59 -13.02 9.31 -1.70
N ASN A 60 -12.03 10.00 -1.17
CA ASN A 60 -12.10 11.41 -0.83
C ASN A 60 -10.83 12.10 -1.32
N PRO A 61 -10.66 12.22 -2.65
CA PRO A 61 -9.53 12.95 -3.19
C PRO A 61 -9.58 14.36 -2.60
N GLU A 62 -8.49 14.80 -1.98
CA GLU A 62 -8.37 16.21 -1.64
C GLU A 62 -8.57 16.99 -2.94
N PRO A 63 -9.43 18.02 -2.94
CA PRO A 63 -9.56 18.85 -4.13
C PRO A 63 -8.15 19.31 -4.48
N GLU A 64 -7.73 19.03 -5.72
CA GLU A 64 -6.53 19.63 -6.27
C GLU A 64 -6.69 21.13 -6.02
N MET A 65 -5.92 21.68 -5.07
CA MET A 65 -5.90 23.11 -4.89
C MET A 65 -5.42 23.62 -6.23
N GLU A 66 -6.34 24.19 -7.01
CA GLU A 66 -6.01 24.86 -8.27
C GLU A 66 -4.82 25.75 -7.94
N SER A 67 -3.64 25.35 -8.42
CA SER A 67 -2.45 26.19 -8.41
C SER A 67 -2.92 27.54 -8.91
N GLN A 68 -2.92 28.50 -7.99
CA GLN A 68 -3.60 29.76 -8.16
C GLN A 68 -3.21 30.34 -9.52
N ARG A 69 -4.25 30.63 -10.32
CA ARG A 69 -4.17 31.64 -11.37
C ARG A 69 -3.41 32.85 -10.82
N GLY A 70 -2.33 33.21 -11.49
CA GLY A 70 -1.46 34.34 -11.20
C GLY A 70 -0.03 33.88 -11.43
N GLU A 71 0.58 34.11 -12.59
CA GLU A 71 0.67 35.37 -13.34
C GLU A 71 0.39 35.24 -14.85
#